data_AF-A0AAX3VHY9-F1
#
_entry.id   AF-A0AAX3VHY9-F1
#
_cell.length_a   1.000
_cell.length_b   1.000
_cell.length_c   1.000
_cell.angle_alpha   90.00
_cell.angle_beta   90.00
_cell.angle_gamma   90.00
#
_symmetry.space_group_name_H-M   'P 1'
#
loop_
_entity.id
_entity.type
_entity.pdbx_description
1 polymer ?
#
loop_
_entity_poly.entity_id
_entity_poly.type
_entity_poly.pdbx_seq_one_letter_code
_entity_poly.pdbx_strand_id
1 'polypeptide(L)'
;MNVWLRTLLTIWRAKRQLRRNGPRPLMAVGRVKLRTLPTDIDLLGHMNNGRYASLFDLGRFDLLVRNGIWDTFQEKGWYGVVASSTITFRKSLNLWQRFTIETRLHGHDDKSVYMVHRAVVRGEVYAEMLVRSRFLRRTGGIVPLDELFAVLGRRDDLPELEPWMTEWAAATALPSTRAEAPSVWE
;
A
#
# COMPACT_ATOMS: atom_id res chain seq x y z
N MET A 1 -15.95 3.46 11.68
CA MET A 1 -15.18 2.59 12.61
C MET A 1 -13.75 2.46 12.10
N ASN A 2 -12.75 2.77 12.92
CA ASN A 2 -11.37 2.91 12.46
C ASN A 2 -10.61 1.56 12.44
N VAL A 3 -9.69 1.40 11.49
CA VAL A 3 -8.89 0.17 11.27
C VAL A 3 -7.77 -0.03 12.30
N TRP A 4 -7.60 0.90 13.25
CA TRP A 4 -6.47 0.99 14.20
C TRP A 4 -6.13 -0.33 14.89
N LEU A 5 -7.12 -1.03 15.44
CA LEU A 5 -6.87 -2.30 16.13
C LEU A 5 -6.25 -3.34 15.19
N ARG A 6 -6.77 -3.45 13.96
CA ARG A 6 -6.25 -4.37 12.94
C ARG A 6 -4.84 -3.96 12.52
N THR A 7 -4.57 -2.66 12.41
CA THR A 7 -3.23 -2.12 12.12
C THR A 7 -2.23 -2.50 13.20
N LEU A 8 -2.54 -2.22 14.47
CA LEU A 8 -1.66 -2.55 15.60
C LEU A 8 -1.41 -4.07 15.69
N LEU A 9 -2.44 -4.89 15.52
CA LEU A 9 -2.30 -6.35 15.49
C LEU A 9 -1.46 -6.83 14.30
N THR A 10 -1.59 -6.19 13.14
CA THR A 10 -0.81 -6.53 11.94
C THR A 10 0.67 -6.21 12.16
N ILE A 11 0.97 -5.00 12.66
CA ILE A 11 2.35 -4.59 12.99
C ILE A 11 2.95 -5.51 14.05
N TRP A 12 2.23 -5.82 15.13
CA TRP A 12 2.71 -6.73 16.17
C TRP A 12 3.01 -8.13 15.62
N ARG A 13 2.10 -8.70 14.81
CA ARG A 13 2.32 -10.00 14.15
C ARG A 13 3.51 -9.97 13.21
N ALA A 14 3.64 -8.91 12.40
CA ALA A 14 4.74 -8.71 11.48
C ALA A 14 6.08 -8.63 12.24
N LYS A 15 6.17 -7.85 13.33
CA LYS A 15 7.37 -7.77 14.18
C LYS A 15 7.71 -9.12 14.80
N ARG A 16 6.72 -9.87 15.30
CA ARG A 16 6.95 -11.22 15.83
C ARG A 16 7.47 -12.17 14.76
N GLN A 17 6.97 -12.08 13.53
CA GLN A 17 7.42 -12.91 12.43
C GLN A 17 8.82 -12.53 11.93
N LEU A 18 9.14 -11.24 11.87
CA LEU A 18 10.49 -10.74 11.56
C LEU A 18 11.52 -11.31 12.54
N ARG A 19 11.25 -11.24 13.86
CA ARG A 19 12.15 -11.78 14.89
C ARG A 19 12.37 -13.29 14.79
N ARG A 20 11.38 -14.04 14.28
CA ARG A 20 11.45 -15.51 14.21
C ARG A 20 12.08 -16.02 12.92
N ASN A 21 11.83 -15.34 11.80
CA ASN A 21 12.15 -15.85 10.46
C ASN A 21 13.17 -14.98 9.71
N GLY A 22 13.60 -13.86 10.30
CA GLY A 22 14.43 -12.87 9.62
C GLY A 22 13.66 -11.99 8.62
N PRO A 23 14.35 -11.02 8.00
CA PRO A 23 13.78 -10.14 6.99
C PRO A 23 13.44 -10.91 5.72
N ARG A 24 12.40 -10.45 5.00
CA ARG A 24 12.04 -10.96 3.68
C ARG A 24 12.68 -10.11 2.57
N PRO A 25 12.93 -10.71 1.39
CA PRO A 25 13.32 -9.94 0.21
C PRO A 25 12.32 -8.83 -0.10
N LEU A 26 12.80 -7.69 -0.62
CA LEU A 26 11.97 -6.53 -0.95
C LEU A 26 10.81 -6.89 -1.90
N MET A 27 11.08 -7.79 -2.85
CA MET A 27 10.14 -8.29 -3.85
C MET A 27 9.20 -9.40 -3.37
N ALA A 28 9.33 -9.84 -2.12
CA ALA A 28 8.45 -10.88 -1.60
C ALA A 28 6.99 -10.40 -1.52
N VAL A 29 6.06 -11.30 -1.84
CA VAL A 29 4.64 -11.04 -1.64
C VAL A 29 4.29 -11.13 -0.15
N GLY A 30 3.93 -9.99 0.44
CA GLY A 30 3.33 -9.89 1.76
C GLY A 30 1.93 -10.50 1.76
N ARG A 31 1.56 -11.22 2.82
CA ARG A 31 0.26 -11.92 2.91
C ARG A 31 -0.37 -11.73 4.28
N VAL A 32 -1.45 -10.96 4.34
CA VAL A 32 -2.21 -10.70 5.57
C VAL A 32 -3.58 -11.36 5.47
N LYS A 33 -3.82 -12.39 6.28
CA LYS A 33 -5.12 -13.08 6.35
C LYS A 33 -6.09 -12.30 7.21
N LEU A 34 -7.27 -12.02 6.67
CA LEU A 34 -8.30 -11.22 7.30
C LEU A 34 -9.67 -11.87 7.13
N ARG A 35 -10.63 -11.33 7.89
CA ARG A 35 -12.05 -11.60 7.73
C ARG A 35 -12.77 -10.27 7.59
N THR A 36 -13.81 -10.22 6.76
CA THR A 36 -14.74 -9.09 6.72
C THR A 36 -15.54 -9.03 8.02
N LEU A 37 -15.68 -7.83 8.56
CA LEU A 37 -16.40 -7.55 9.80
C LEU A 37 -17.61 -6.65 9.51
N PRO A 38 -18.59 -6.52 10.44
CA PRO A 38 -19.75 -5.66 10.24
C PRO A 38 -19.36 -4.21 9.94
N THR A 39 -18.20 -3.80 10.44
CA THR A 39 -17.60 -2.47 10.26
C THR A 39 -17.07 -2.20 8.86
N ASP A 40 -16.93 -3.27 8.08
CA ASP A 40 -16.39 -3.26 6.73
C ASP A 40 -17.51 -3.27 5.68
N ILE A 41 -18.75 -3.56 6.11
CA ILE A 41 -19.92 -3.75 5.24
C ILE A 41 -20.70 -2.44 5.09
N ASP A 42 -21.22 -2.19 3.88
CA ASP A 42 -22.13 -1.08 3.58
C ASP A 42 -23.61 -1.49 3.71
N LEU A 43 -24.51 -0.56 3.40
CA LEU A 43 -25.96 -0.78 3.47
C LEU A 43 -26.45 -1.85 2.48
N LEU A 44 -25.68 -2.19 1.45
CA LEU A 44 -26.01 -3.22 0.47
C LEU A 44 -25.53 -4.61 0.89
N GLY A 45 -24.93 -4.76 2.09
CA GLY A 45 -24.51 -6.05 2.63
C GLY A 45 -23.15 -6.54 2.12
N HIS A 46 -22.42 -5.70 1.39
CA HIS A 46 -21.11 -6.03 0.81
C HIS A 46 -20.01 -5.14 1.40
N MET A 47 -18.75 -5.56 1.25
CA MET A 47 -17.60 -4.74 1.61
C MET A 47 -17.68 -3.36 0.94
N ASN A 48 -17.69 -2.30 1.76
CA ASN A 48 -17.67 -0.93 1.29
C ASN A 48 -16.41 -0.68 0.43
N ASN A 49 -16.56 0.00 -0.69
CA ASN A 49 -15.47 0.24 -1.63
C ASN A 49 -14.25 0.95 -0.99
N GLY A 50 -14.49 1.94 -0.13
CA GLY A 50 -13.43 2.66 0.60
C GLY A 50 -12.72 1.80 1.66
N ARG A 51 -13.37 0.72 2.13
CA ARG A 51 -12.76 -0.21 3.09
C ARG A 51 -11.66 -1.05 2.48
N TYR A 52 -11.68 -1.32 1.17
CA TYR A 52 -10.57 -2.01 0.52
C TYR A 52 -9.25 -1.25 0.67
N ALA A 53 -9.23 0.04 0.35
CA ALA A 53 -8.04 0.87 0.49
C ALA A 53 -7.53 0.91 1.94
N SER A 54 -8.47 1.10 2.89
CA SER A 54 -8.18 1.08 4.33
C SER A 54 -7.56 -0.24 4.80
N LEU A 55 -7.98 -1.37 4.23
CA LEU A 55 -7.49 -2.70 4.58
C LEU A 55 -6.18 -3.03 3.86
N PHE A 56 -6.00 -2.58 2.62
CA PHE A 56 -4.76 -2.75 1.86
C PHE A 56 -3.56 -2.06 2.52
N ASP A 57 -3.77 -0.96 3.25
CA ASP A 57 -2.76 -0.36 4.11
C ASP A 57 -2.17 -1.34 5.13
N LEU A 58 -2.96 -2.30 5.64
CA LEU A 58 -2.45 -3.35 6.54
C LEU A 58 -1.39 -4.20 5.85
N GLY A 59 -1.59 -4.51 4.57
CA GLY A 59 -0.61 -5.24 3.76
C GLY A 59 0.64 -4.41 3.49
N ARG A 60 0.52 -3.08 3.33
CA ARG A 60 1.68 -2.18 3.23
C ARG A 60 2.49 -2.19 4.53
N PHE A 61 1.83 -2.07 5.69
CA PHE A 61 2.51 -2.12 6.98
C PHE A 61 3.18 -3.48 7.24
N ASP A 62 2.52 -4.59 6.91
CA ASP A 62 3.13 -5.93 6.99
C ASP A 62 4.41 -6.02 6.16
N LEU A 63 4.39 -5.55 4.91
CA LEU A 63 5.55 -5.58 4.03
C LEU A 63 6.71 -4.73 4.58
N LEU A 64 6.45 -3.49 4.98
CA LEU A 64 7.48 -2.59 5.53
C LEU A 64 8.12 -3.18 6.80
N VAL A 65 7.32 -3.75 7.69
CA VAL A 65 7.84 -4.35 8.92
C VAL A 65 8.65 -5.61 8.61
N ARG A 66 8.14 -6.50 7.76
CA ARG A 66 8.79 -7.79 7.49
C ARG A 66 10.01 -7.69 6.60
N ASN A 67 10.19 -6.59 5.89
CA ASN A 67 11.42 -6.29 5.15
C ASN A 67 12.48 -5.59 6.02
N GLY A 68 12.20 -5.35 7.32
CA GLY A 68 13.16 -4.80 8.29
C GLY A 68 13.36 -3.28 8.23
N ILE A 69 12.74 -2.60 7.26
CA ILE A 69 12.90 -1.16 7.00
C ILE A 69 12.02 -0.26 7.87
N TRP A 70 11.02 -0.84 8.53
CA TRP A 70 10.06 -0.09 9.34
C TRP A 70 10.72 0.71 10.46
N ASP A 71 11.67 0.11 11.19
CA ASP A 71 12.30 0.81 12.32
C ASP A 71 13.20 1.96 11.81
N THR A 72 13.92 1.77 10.69
CA THR A 72 14.67 2.85 10.04
C THR A 72 13.79 4.00 9.56
N PHE A 73 12.61 3.70 9.01
CA PHE A 73 11.64 4.73 8.63
C PHE A 73 11.19 5.55 9.84
N GLN A 74 10.93 4.89 10.96
CA GLN A 74 10.52 5.55 12.19
C GLN A 74 11.64 6.42 12.76
N GLU A 75 12.87 5.91 12.80
CA GLU A 75 14.07 6.64 13.26
C GLU A 75 14.36 7.87 12.41
N LYS A 76 14.29 7.75 11.07
CA LYS A 76 14.50 8.86 10.14
C LYS A 76 13.29 9.80 10.02
N GLY A 77 12.17 9.48 10.67
CA GLY A 77 10.92 10.23 10.56
C GLY A 77 10.36 10.25 9.13
N TRP A 78 10.57 9.18 8.38
CA TRP A 78 10.05 9.01 7.02
C TRP A 78 8.65 8.41 7.03
N TYR A 79 7.79 8.88 6.14
CA TYR A 79 6.45 8.31 5.96
C TYR A 79 6.03 8.34 4.49
N GLY A 80 5.26 7.33 4.11
CA GLY A 80 4.69 7.22 2.76
C GLY A 80 3.40 8.02 2.65
N VAL A 81 3.25 8.75 1.55
CA VAL A 81 2.01 9.39 1.13
C VAL A 81 1.58 8.80 -0.21
N VAL A 82 0.30 8.47 -0.32
CA VAL A 82 -0.28 8.02 -1.59
C VAL A 82 -0.48 9.24 -2.48
N ALA A 83 0.18 9.25 -3.63
CA ALA A 83 0.04 10.31 -4.63
C ALA A 83 -1.17 10.04 -5.54
N SER A 84 -1.35 8.79 -5.95
CA SER A 84 -2.51 8.33 -6.70
C SER A 84 -2.75 6.84 -6.44
N SER A 85 -3.99 6.42 -6.55
CA SER A 85 -4.35 5.00 -6.54
C SER A 85 -5.52 4.73 -7.48
N THR A 86 -5.59 3.52 -7.99
CA THR A 86 -6.73 3.05 -8.77
C THR A 86 -7.04 1.62 -8.35
N ILE A 87 -8.32 1.34 -8.17
CA ILE A 87 -8.81 0.04 -7.72
C ILE A 87 -9.79 -0.52 -8.73
N THR A 88 -9.63 -1.79 -9.05
CA THR A 88 -10.52 -2.57 -9.90
C THR A 88 -11.23 -3.62 -9.06
N PHE A 89 -12.56 -3.64 -9.12
CA PHE A 89 -13.39 -4.61 -8.42
C PHE A 89 -13.90 -5.67 -9.38
N ARG A 90 -13.58 -6.95 -9.11
CA ARG A 90 -14.11 -8.10 -9.86
C ARG A 90 -15.28 -8.76 -9.13
N LYS A 91 -15.17 -8.89 -7.81
CA LYS A 91 -16.18 -9.54 -6.94
C LYS A 91 -16.23 -8.84 -5.58
N SER A 92 -17.43 -8.79 -5.00
CA SER A 92 -17.64 -8.27 -3.64
C SER A 92 -17.26 -9.28 -2.55
N LEU A 93 -16.73 -8.80 -1.44
CA LEU A 93 -16.56 -9.60 -0.22
C LEU A 93 -17.79 -9.46 0.67
N ASN A 94 -18.34 -10.59 1.12
CA ASN A 94 -19.53 -10.64 1.98
C ASN A 94 -19.14 -10.63 3.46
N LEU A 95 -20.10 -10.36 4.34
CA LEU A 95 -19.91 -10.43 5.79
C LEU A 95 -19.34 -11.80 6.23
N TRP A 96 -18.40 -11.78 7.16
CA TRP A 96 -17.68 -12.95 7.70
C TRP A 96 -16.82 -13.76 6.72
N GLN A 97 -16.73 -13.35 5.47
CA GLN A 97 -15.86 -13.96 4.48
C GLN A 97 -14.39 -13.78 4.84
N ARG A 98 -13.63 -14.88 4.77
CA ARG A 98 -12.16 -14.84 4.92
C ARG A 98 -11.52 -14.51 3.57
N PHE A 99 -10.51 -13.67 3.59
CA PHE A 99 -9.72 -13.30 2.42
C PHE A 99 -8.27 -13.03 2.83
N THR A 100 -7.38 -13.02 1.85
CA THR A 100 -5.97 -12.68 2.03
C THR A 100 -5.69 -11.39 1.29
N ILE A 101 -5.06 -10.44 1.95
CA ILE A 101 -4.44 -9.32 1.27
C ILE A 101 -3.07 -9.79 0.81
N GLU A 102 -2.84 -9.77 -0.49
CA GLU A 102 -1.50 -9.91 -1.06
C GLU A 102 -0.98 -8.52 -1.42
N THR A 103 0.25 -8.22 -1.03
CA THR A 103 0.90 -6.93 -1.32
C THR A 103 2.29 -7.20 -1.88
N ARG A 104 2.65 -6.50 -2.94
CA ARG A 104 4.03 -6.52 -3.46
C ARG A 104 4.45 -5.15 -3.96
N LEU A 105 5.76 -4.93 -3.91
CA LEU A 105 6.38 -3.87 -4.69
C LEU A 105 6.28 -4.24 -6.18
N HIS A 106 5.93 -3.27 -7.01
CA HIS A 106 5.81 -3.48 -8.45
C HIS A 106 7.00 -2.88 -9.19
N GLY A 107 7.33 -1.62 -8.92
CA GLY A 107 8.44 -0.92 -9.57
C GLY A 107 8.55 0.51 -9.05
N HIS A 108 9.31 1.35 -9.73
CA HIS A 108 9.46 2.76 -9.38
C HIS A 108 9.63 3.63 -10.63
N ASP A 109 9.23 4.90 -10.54
CA ASP A 109 9.64 5.96 -11.47
C ASP A 109 10.76 6.80 -10.82
N ASP A 110 11.05 8.01 -11.28
CA ASP A 110 12.09 8.87 -10.68
C ASP A 110 11.74 9.42 -9.29
N LYS A 111 10.44 9.48 -8.96
CA LYS A 111 9.91 10.21 -7.81
C LYS A 111 9.06 9.34 -6.89
N SER A 112 8.65 8.16 -7.34
CA SER A 112 7.57 7.41 -6.71
C SER A 112 7.75 5.91 -6.87
N VAL A 113 7.27 5.20 -5.86
CA VAL A 113 7.27 3.75 -5.80
C VAL A 113 5.85 3.24 -6.07
N TYR A 114 5.75 2.15 -6.82
CA TYR A 114 4.49 1.53 -7.22
C TYR A 114 4.30 0.23 -6.46
N MET A 115 3.13 0.08 -5.87
CA MET A 115 2.73 -1.11 -5.12
C MET A 115 1.42 -1.65 -5.65
N VAL A 116 1.29 -2.98 -5.66
CA VAL A 116 0.04 -3.65 -6.01
C VAL A 116 -0.49 -4.38 -4.79
N HIS A 117 -1.77 -4.19 -4.51
CA HIS A 117 -2.52 -4.91 -3.49
C HIS A 117 -3.63 -5.74 -4.13
N ARG A 118 -3.83 -6.96 -3.65
CA ARG A 118 -4.93 -7.84 -4.08
C ARG A 118 -5.71 -8.34 -2.89
N ALA A 119 -7.03 -8.34 -2.98
CA ALA A 119 -7.89 -9.12 -2.12
C ALA A 119 -8.12 -10.49 -2.77
N VAL A 120 -7.66 -11.56 -2.15
CA VAL A 120 -7.69 -12.92 -2.71
C VAL A 120 -8.55 -13.85 -1.84
N VAL A 121 -9.45 -14.59 -2.47
CA VAL A 121 -10.31 -15.59 -1.82
C VAL A 121 -10.14 -16.90 -2.55
N ARG A 122 -9.68 -17.95 -1.84
CA ARG A 122 -9.48 -19.30 -2.42
C ARG A 122 -8.68 -19.28 -3.74
N GLY A 123 -7.65 -18.44 -3.82
CA GLY A 123 -6.79 -18.30 -5.00
C GLY A 123 -7.31 -17.32 -6.06
N GLU A 124 -8.53 -16.81 -5.95
CA GLU A 124 -9.07 -15.86 -6.91
C GLU A 124 -8.97 -14.40 -6.45
N VAL A 125 -8.60 -13.50 -7.36
CA VAL A 125 -8.61 -12.04 -7.11
C VAL A 125 -10.07 -11.54 -7.07
N TYR A 126 -10.41 -10.80 -6.03
CA TYR A 126 -11.70 -10.13 -5.85
C TYR A 126 -11.60 -8.63 -6.15
N ALA A 127 -10.50 -8.02 -5.74
CA ALA A 127 -10.17 -6.64 -6.05
C ALA A 127 -8.65 -6.49 -6.15
N GLU A 128 -8.19 -5.58 -7.00
CA GLU A 128 -6.79 -5.21 -7.15
C GLU A 128 -6.65 -3.69 -7.09
N MET A 129 -5.64 -3.19 -6.37
CA MET A 129 -5.35 -1.76 -6.28
C MET A 129 -3.89 -1.50 -6.63
N LEU A 130 -3.67 -0.63 -7.62
CA LEU A 130 -2.39 -0.02 -7.91
C LEU A 130 -2.25 1.26 -7.06
N VAL A 131 -1.10 1.43 -6.43
CA VAL A 131 -0.80 2.58 -5.57
C VAL A 131 0.53 3.18 -5.98
N ARG A 132 0.53 4.47 -6.29
CA ARG A 132 1.73 5.28 -6.46
C ARG A 132 1.99 6.06 -5.20
N SER A 133 3.15 5.85 -4.58
CA SER A 133 3.51 6.47 -3.31
C SER A 133 4.79 7.30 -3.41
N ARG A 134 4.80 8.41 -2.68
CA ARG A 134 5.99 9.23 -2.41
C ARG A 134 6.36 9.13 -0.94
N PHE A 135 7.61 9.42 -0.62
CA PHE A 135 8.09 9.40 0.76
C PHE A 135 8.47 10.80 1.18
N LEU A 136 8.02 11.20 2.37
CA LEU A 136 8.25 12.52 2.94
C LEU A 136 8.94 12.41 4.29
N ARG A 137 9.58 13.48 4.72
CA ARG A 137 10.14 13.63 6.06
C ARG A 137 9.18 14.39 6.95
N ARG A 138 9.11 14.02 8.24
CA ARG A 138 8.38 14.79 9.25
C ARG A 138 8.93 16.21 9.44
N THR A 139 10.23 16.40 9.20
CA THR A 139 10.89 17.71 9.21
C THR A 139 10.56 18.57 7.99
N GLY A 140 9.77 18.05 7.04
CA GLY A 140 9.48 18.69 5.77
C GLY A 140 10.38 18.21 4.63
N GLY A 141 9.84 18.21 3.42
CA GLY A 141 10.54 17.80 2.21
C GLY A 141 10.30 16.36 1.78
N ILE A 142 10.68 16.07 0.54
CA ILE A 142 10.57 14.75 -0.10
C ILE A 142 11.85 13.96 0.23
N VAL A 143 11.72 12.64 0.40
CA VAL A 143 12.84 11.71 0.45
C VAL A 143 13.17 11.30 -0.99
N PRO A 144 14.36 11.66 -1.52
CA PRO A 144 14.79 11.23 -2.85
C PRO A 144 14.84 9.72 -2.95
N LEU A 145 14.58 9.20 -4.15
CA LEU A 145 14.46 7.77 -4.36
C LEU A 145 15.78 7.03 -4.16
N ASP A 146 16.91 7.64 -4.50
CA ASP A 146 18.24 7.06 -4.27
C ASP A 146 18.54 6.92 -2.77
N GLU A 147 18.14 7.90 -1.96
CA GLU A 147 18.25 7.82 -0.51
C GLU A 147 17.31 6.76 0.09
N LEU A 148 16.12 6.62 -0.49
CA LEU A 148 15.19 5.56 -0.14
C LEU A 148 15.80 4.19 -0.43
N PHE A 149 16.33 3.95 -1.63
CA PHE A 149 16.91 2.67 -2.01
C PHE A 149 18.21 2.35 -1.27
N ALA A 150 18.99 3.36 -0.88
CA ALA A 150 20.12 3.14 0.03
C ALA A 150 19.71 2.45 1.35
N VAL A 151 18.44 2.59 1.77
CA VAL A 151 17.86 1.89 2.93
C VAL A 151 17.09 0.62 2.54
N LEU A 152 16.33 0.63 1.44
CA LEU A 152 15.47 -0.48 1.04
C LEU A 152 16.23 -1.68 0.43
N GLY A 153 17.46 -1.47 -0.06
CA GLY A 153 18.17 -2.40 -0.94
C GLY A 153 18.27 -1.88 -2.37
N ARG A 154 18.90 -2.66 -3.27
CA ARG A 154 19.25 -2.19 -4.61
C ARG A 154 18.02 -1.82 -5.44
N ARG A 155 18.06 -0.62 -6.02
CA ARG A 155 17.10 -0.09 -7.00
C ARG A 155 16.92 -1.06 -8.18
N ASP A 156 18.01 -1.71 -8.58
CA ASP A 156 18.08 -2.61 -9.74
C ASP A 156 17.31 -3.93 -9.60
N ASP A 157 16.86 -4.28 -8.39
CA ASP A 157 16.08 -5.51 -8.15
C ASP A 157 14.60 -5.35 -8.54
N LEU A 158 14.17 -4.13 -8.88
CA LEU A 158 12.81 -3.84 -9.30
C LEU A 158 12.68 -3.90 -10.82
N PRO A 159 11.62 -4.54 -11.34
CA PRO A 159 11.38 -4.52 -12.76
C PRO A 159 11.02 -3.11 -13.22
N GLU A 160 11.32 -2.83 -14.49
CA GLU A 160 10.85 -1.63 -15.15
C GLU A 160 9.32 -1.56 -15.10
N LEU A 161 8.79 -0.34 -14.93
CA LEU A 161 7.35 -0.12 -14.97
C LEU A 161 6.81 -0.38 -16.37
N GLU A 162 5.65 -1.04 -16.43
CA GLU A 162 4.93 -1.16 -17.69
C GLU A 162 4.50 0.23 -18.19
N PRO A 163 4.53 0.49 -19.51
CA PRO A 163 4.28 1.83 -20.07
C PRO A 163 2.97 2.48 -19.60
N TRP A 164 1.89 1.68 -19.53
CA TRP A 164 0.58 2.17 -19.09
C TRP A 164 0.58 2.70 -17.66
N MET A 165 1.47 2.22 -16.77
CA MET A 165 1.55 2.73 -15.40
C MET A 165 2.12 4.15 -15.37
N THR A 166 3.11 4.42 -16.22
CA THR A 166 3.68 5.76 -16.38
C THR A 166 2.67 6.72 -17.01
N GLU A 167 1.97 6.26 -18.05
CA GLU A 167 0.89 7.01 -18.70
C GLU A 167 -0.25 7.32 -17.72
N TRP A 168 -0.71 6.32 -16.96
CA TRP A 168 -1.70 6.48 -15.90
C TRP A 168 -1.24 7.51 -14.86
N ALA A 169 0.00 7.41 -14.39
CA ALA A 169 0.55 8.31 -13.39
C ALA A 169 0.65 9.77 -13.87
N ALA A 170 0.83 9.99 -15.17
CA ALA A 170 0.76 11.31 -15.79
C ALA A 170 -0.68 11.79 -15.96
N ALA A 171 -1.57 10.91 -16.46
CA ALA A 171 -2.97 11.22 -16.73
C ALA A 171 -3.79 11.56 -15.48
N THR A 172 -3.46 10.97 -14.32
CA THR A 172 -4.17 11.22 -13.06
C THR A 172 -3.52 12.29 -12.19
N ALA A 173 -2.48 12.97 -12.66
CA ALA A 173 -1.74 13.93 -11.85
C ALA A 173 -2.56 15.23 -11.65
N LEU A 174 -2.79 15.60 -10.38
CA LEU A 174 -3.28 16.92 -10.03
C LEU A 174 -2.13 17.94 -9.97
N PRO A 175 -2.43 19.26 -10.05
CA PRO A 175 -1.45 20.31 -9.80
C PRO A 175 -0.70 20.09 -8.48
N SER A 176 0.55 20.57 -8.41
CA SER A 176 1.33 20.48 -7.18
C SER A 176 0.61 21.19 -6.03
N THR A 177 0.84 20.77 -4.79
CA THR A 177 0.27 21.43 -3.60
C THR A 177 0.70 22.89 -3.40
N ARG A 178 1.67 23.38 -4.19
CA ARG A 178 2.09 24.78 -4.22
C ARG A 178 1.39 25.60 -5.33
N ALA A 179 0.68 24.94 -6.24
CA ALA A 179 -0.07 25.57 -7.31
C ALA A 179 -1.55 25.68 -6.92
N GLU A 180 -2.26 26.64 -7.48
CA GLU A 180 -3.71 26.74 -7.31
C GLU A 180 -4.42 25.58 -8.03
N ALA A 181 -5.49 25.07 -7.42
CA ALA A 181 -6.34 24.03 -7.96
C ALA A 181 -7.79 24.26 -7.50
N PRO A 182 -8.48 25.29 -8.04
CA PRO A 182 -9.83 25.64 -7.59
C PRO A 182 -10.86 24.56 -7.97
N SER A 183 -11.85 24.35 -7.09
CA SER A 183 -12.97 23.45 -7.34
C SER A 183 -14.06 24.17 -8.15
N VAL A 184 -14.01 24.03 -9.47
CA VAL A 184 -14.87 24.75 -10.42
C VAL A 184 -15.99 23.88 -10.99
N TRP A 185 -16.68 23.13 -10.13
CA TRP A 185 -17.87 22.37 -10.53
C TRP A 185 -19.06 23.33 -10.63
N GLU A 186 -19.68 23.43 -11.81
CA GLU A 186 -20.99 24.09 -11.99
C GLU A 186 -22.13 23.26 -11.39
#